data_AF-A0A3D1CYK8-F1
#
_entry.id   AF-A0A3D1CYK8-F1
#
_cell.length_a   1.000
_cell.length_b   1.000
_cell.length_c   1.000
_cell.angle_alpha   90.00
_cell.angle_beta   90.00
_cell.angle_gamma   90.00
#
_symmetry.space_group_name_H-M   'P 1'
#
loop_
_entity.id
_entity.type
_entity.pdbx_description
1 polymer ?
#
loop_
_entity_poly.entity_id
_entity_poly.type
_entity_poly.pdbx_seq_one_letter_code
_entity_poly.pdbx_strand_id
1 'polypeptide(L)'
;MRKLLLFGLIFVSTFAYSQRNDGNGMLYLDENRRPVYRENIIIPDVRGYKVLKCDFHTHTVFSDGHVWPNVRNQEAWEEGLDALAITDHIEYTPQREDVKVAHNRGYELLKDDAAKNNLILVKGSEITRNTPPGHFNAIFIDDASGFIEERSSKMDRAAVMKTAEQKAFIFWNHPG
;
A
#
# COMPACT_ATOMS: atom_id res chain seq x y z
N MET A 1 51.47 -34.53 7.67
CA MET A 1 51.56 -33.18 7.06
C MET A 1 50.97 -33.12 5.64
N ARG A 2 51.41 -33.98 4.70
CA ARG A 2 50.95 -33.95 3.29
C ARG A 2 49.43 -34.18 3.08
N LYS A 3 48.79 -35.05 3.89
CA LYS A 3 47.32 -35.25 3.85
C LYS A 3 46.54 -34.04 4.37
N LEU A 4 47.05 -33.34 5.38
CA LEU A 4 46.43 -32.14 5.97
C LEU A 4 46.43 -30.97 4.98
N LEU A 5 47.54 -30.82 4.22
CA LEU A 5 47.67 -29.85 3.14
C LEU A 5 46.65 -30.09 2.01
N LEU A 6 46.40 -31.36 1.67
CA LEU A 6 45.41 -31.72 0.66
C LEU A 6 43.98 -31.37 1.10
N PHE A 7 43.64 -31.65 2.36
CA PHE A 7 42.34 -31.27 2.93
C PHE A 7 42.16 -29.76 3.01
N GLY A 8 43.21 -29.02 3.40
CA GLY A 8 43.19 -27.56 3.41
C GLY A 8 42.94 -26.97 2.01
N LEU A 9 43.60 -27.50 0.98
CA LEU A 9 43.42 -27.05 -0.41
C LEU A 9 41.99 -27.29 -0.94
N ILE A 10 41.37 -28.42 -0.58
CA ILE A 10 39.98 -28.73 -0.96
C ILE A 10 38.98 -27.83 -0.19
N PHE A 11 39.24 -27.55 1.09
CA PHE A 11 38.39 -26.66 1.87
C PHE A 11 38.44 -25.23 1.34
N VAL A 12 39.62 -24.73 0.95
CA VAL A 12 39.78 -23.38 0.39
C VAL A 12 39.07 -23.24 -0.95
N SER A 13 39.15 -24.25 -1.83
CA SER A 13 38.50 -24.19 -3.15
C SER A 13 36.97 -24.26 -3.06
N THR A 14 36.43 -25.06 -2.15
CA THR A 14 34.98 -25.12 -1.88
C THR A 14 34.47 -23.83 -1.24
N PHE A 15 35.24 -23.23 -0.32
CA PHE A 15 34.89 -21.92 0.25
C PHE A 15 34.90 -20.83 -0.83
N ALA A 16 35.93 -20.78 -1.68
CA ALA A 16 36.02 -19.81 -2.76
C ALA A 16 34.90 -19.98 -3.80
N TYR A 17 34.53 -21.22 -4.12
CA TYR A 17 33.39 -21.51 -5.01
C TYR A 17 32.04 -21.16 -4.35
N SER A 18 31.91 -21.29 -3.02
CA SER A 18 30.71 -20.87 -2.29
C SER A 18 30.57 -19.36 -2.14
N GLN A 19 31.65 -18.58 -2.30
CA GLN A 19 31.62 -17.11 -2.29
C GLN A 19 31.38 -16.50 -3.67
N ARG A 20 31.26 -17.33 -4.71
CA ARG A 20 30.84 -16.89 -6.03
C ARG A 20 29.36 -16.50 -6.00
N ASN A 21 29.11 -15.21 -6.10
CA ASN A 21 27.76 -14.64 -6.22
C ASN A 21 27.14 -14.88 -7.61
N ASP A 22 27.89 -15.40 -8.58
CA ASP A 22 27.47 -15.72 -9.94
C ASP A 22 26.77 -17.09 -10.03
N GLY A 23 25.54 -17.16 -9.50
CA GLY A 23 24.65 -18.29 -9.76
C GLY A 23 24.12 -18.27 -11.19
N ASN A 24 24.29 -19.36 -11.95
CA ASN A 24 23.73 -19.56 -13.31
C ASN A 24 24.04 -18.45 -14.35
N GLY A 25 25.24 -17.86 -14.29
CA GLY A 25 25.64 -16.82 -15.26
C GLY A 25 25.00 -15.45 -15.02
N MET A 26 24.32 -15.24 -13.89
CA MET A 26 23.78 -13.96 -13.47
C MET A 26 24.80 -13.24 -12.58
N LEU A 27 25.24 -12.06 -13.01
CA LEU A 27 26.07 -11.17 -12.17
C LEU A 27 25.14 -10.32 -11.30
N TYR A 28 25.15 -10.54 -9.99
CA TYR A 28 24.45 -9.69 -9.04
C TYR A 28 25.34 -8.52 -8.64
N LEU A 29 24.95 -7.31 -9.04
CA LEU A 29 25.63 -6.07 -8.66
C LEU A 29 25.08 -5.60 -7.31
N ASP A 30 25.85 -5.80 -6.24
CA ASP A 30 25.46 -5.39 -4.88
C ASP A 30 25.17 -3.89 -4.77
N GLU A 31 25.83 -3.06 -5.60
CA GLU A 31 25.60 -1.62 -5.73
C GLU A 31 24.18 -1.25 -6.21
N ASN A 32 23.47 -2.18 -6.87
CA ASN A 32 22.08 -2.00 -7.30
C ASN A 32 21.07 -2.62 -6.32
N ARG A 33 21.52 -3.23 -5.21
CA ARG A 33 20.60 -3.74 -4.18
C ARG A 33 20.11 -2.57 -3.35
N ARG A 34 18.80 -2.30 -3.42
CA ARG A 34 18.11 -1.50 -2.41
C ARG A 34 17.79 -2.43 -1.24
N PRO A 35 18.45 -2.31 -0.07
CA PRO A 35 18.06 -3.09 1.09
C PRO A 35 16.64 -2.70 1.51
N VAL A 36 15.78 -3.69 1.67
CA VAL A 36 14.41 -3.51 2.16
C VAL A 36 14.45 -3.72 3.67
N TYR A 37 14.14 -2.68 4.42
CA TYR A 37 14.06 -2.71 5.88
C TYR A 37 12.82 -1.95 6.33
N ARG A 38 12.30 -2.35 7.49
CA ARG A 38 11.19 -1.67 8.14
C ARG A 38 11.72 -0.76 9.23
N GLU A 39 11.34 0.51 9.15
CA GLU A 39 11.52 1.46 10.23
C GLU A 39 10.63 1.06 11.42
N ASN A 40 11.21 1.05 12.61
CA ASN A 40 10.49 0.70 13.83
C ASN A 40 10.16 1.97 14.61
N ILE A 41 9.04 2.60 14.28
CA ILE A 41 8.55 3.78 15.00
C ILE A 41 7.90 3.32 16.31
N ILE A 42 8.55 3.63 17.43
CA ILE A 42 8.07 3.30 18.78
C ILE A 42 7.39 4.53 19.38
N ILE A 43 6.06 4.46 19.49
CA ILE A 43 5.26 5.45 20.22
C ILE A 43 4.76 4.78 21.51
N PRO A 44 4.90 5.42 22.69
CA PRO A 44 4.40 4.88 23.94
C PRO A 44 2.89 4.64 23.91
N ASP A 45 2.46 3.57 24.57
CA ASP A 45 1.05 3.29 24.81
C ASP A 45 0.44 4.41 25.68
N VAL A 46 -0.82 4.78 25.42
CA VAL A 46 -1.48 5.92 26.07
C VAL A 46 -2.71 5.43 26.82
N ARG A 47 -2.78 5.65 28.14
CA ARG A 47 -3.95 5.33 28.98
C ARG A 47 -4.48 3.89 28.81
N GLY A 48 -3.58 2.92 28.62
CA GLY A 48 -3.93 1.52 28.40
C GLY A 48 -4.27 1.14 26.95
N TYR A 49 -4.15 2.09 26.00
CA TYR A 49 -4.35 1.84 24.57
C TYR A 49 -3.03 1.71 23.83
N LYS A 50 -3.01 0.82 22.83
CA LYS A 50 -1.91 0.70 21.88
C LYS A 50 -2.00 1.82 20.84
N VAL A 51 -0.91 2.54 20.61
CA VAL A 51 -0.85 3.54 19.54
C VAL A 51 -0.50 2.83 18.23
N LEU A 52 -1.33 3.04 17.21
CA LEU A 52 -1.09 2.57 15.85
C LEU A 52 -0.80 3.76 14.93
N LYS A 53 0.14 3.58 14.01
CA LYS A 53 0.51 4.56 12.99
C LYS A 53 -0.22 4.20 11.71
N CYS A 54 -1.02 5.12 11.20
CA CYS A 54 -1.95 4.82 10.12
C CYS A 54 -1.90 5.91 9.05
N ASP A 55 -2.08 5.50 7.80
CA ASP A 55 -2.40 6.42 6.70
C ASP A 55 -3.73 6.03 6.07
N PHE A 56 -4.74 6.89 6.21
CA PHE A 56 -6.10 6.62 5.76
C PHE A 56 -6.48 7.40 4.50
N HIS A 57 -5.52 8.00 3.79
CA HIS A 57 -5.79 8.73 2.56
C HIS A 57 -4.66 8.57 1.55
N THR A 58 -4.73 7.50 0.74
CA THR A 58 -3.73 7.23 -0.31
C THR A 58 -4.37 6.87 -1.64
N HIS A 59 -3.65 7.19 -2.71
CA HIS A 59 -4.09 6.98 -4.10
C HIS A 59 -3.12 6.10 -4.87
N THR A 60 -3.67 5.40 -5.86
CA THR A 60 -2.98 4.51 -6.78
C THR A 60 -3.32 4.85 -8.23
N VAL A 61 -2.72 4.15 -9.18
CA VAL A 61 -3.04 4.28 -10.61
C VAL A 61 -4.50 3.99 -10.97
N PHE A 62 -5.30 3.40 -10.07
CA PHE A 62 -6.72 3.19 -10.32
C PHE A 62 -7.56 4.48 -10.24
N SER A 63 -6.99 5.57 -9.73
CA SER A 63 -7.54 6.92 -9.82
C SER A 63 -6.54 7.89 -10.43
N ASP A 64 -5.88 8.71 -9.61
CA ASP A 64 -4.92 9.74 -10.02
C ASP A 64 -3.52 9.55 -9.41
N GLY A 65 -3.31 8.51 -8.59
CA GLY A 65 -2.01 8.16 -8.05
C GLY A 65 -1.04 7.66 -9.14
N HIS A 66 0.25 7.71 -8.86
CA HIS A 66 1.29 7.37 -9.86
C HIS A 66 1.93 5.99 -9.65
N VAL A 67 1.45 5.21 -8.68
CA VAL A 67 2.07 3.93 -8.30
C VAL A 67 1.05 2.80 -8.26
N TRP A 68 1.51 1.59 -8.58
CA TRP A 68 0.68 0.38 -8.43
C TRP A 68 0.40 0.12 -6.94
N PRO A 69 -0.75 -0.47 -6.56
CA PRO A 69 -1.14 -0.63 -5.15
C PRO A 69 -0.08 -1.30 -4.25
N ASN A 70 0.70 -2.24 -4.77
CA ASN A 70 1.75 -2.91 -4.00
C ASN A 70 2.83 -1.95 -3.50
N VAL A 71 3.07 -0.84 -4.20
CA VAL A 71 4.03 0.19 -3.77
C VAL A 71 3.56 0.86 -2.50
N ARG A 72 2.25 1.16 -2.36
CA ARG A 72 1.69 1.73 -1.12
C ARG A 72 1.88 0.82 0.09
N ASN A 73 1.75 -0.49 -0.12
CA ASN A 73 2.02 -1.47 0.93
C ASN A 73 3.51 -1.59 1.27
N GLN A 74 4.39 -1.47 0.28
CA GLN A 74 5.83 -1.40 0.52
C GLN A 74 6.18 -0.14 1.31
N GLU A 75 5.70 1.03 0.90
CA GLU A 75 5.90 2.32 1.60
C GLU A 75 5.41 2.23 3.05
N ALA A 76 4.16 1.82 3.26
CA ALA A 76 3.60 1.66 4.59
C ALA A 76 4.39 0.66 5.45
N TRP A 77 4.91 -0.41 4.83
CA TRP A 77 5.73 -1.37 5.55
C TRP A 77 7.11 -0.83 5.92
N GLU A 78 7.81 -0.22 4.95
CA GLU A 78 9.15 0.34 5.12
C GLU A 78 9.15 1.51 6.11
N GLU A 79 8.12 2.35 6.10
CA GLU A 79 7.97 3.51 6.98
C GLU A 79 7.40 3.15 8.37
N GLY A 80 7.15 1.87 8.63
CA GLY A 80 6.75 1.42 9.96
C GLY A 80 5.28 1.66 10.32
N LEU A 81 4.41 1.94 9.35
CA LEU A 81 2.96 2.04 9.58
C LEU A 81 2.36 0.69 9.97
N ASP A 82 1.28 0.71 10.74
CA ASP A 82 0.53 -0.48 11.18
C ASP A 82 -0.74 -0.69 10.37
N ALA A 83 -1.29 0.38 9.79
CA ALA A 83 -2.49 0.32 8.97
C ALA A 83 -2.41 1.29 7.79
N LEU A 84 -3.08 0.93 6.71
CA LEU A 84 -3.28 1.83 5.58
C LEU A 84 -4.67 1.65 4.96
N ALA A 85 -5.15 2.67 4.25
CA ALA A 85 -6.30 2.58 3.37
C ALA A 85 -5.94 3.04 1.95
N ILE A 86 -6.33 2.26 0.96
CA ILE A 86 -6.39 2.72 -0.43
C ILE A 86 -7.74 3.40 -0.61
N THR A 87 -7.73 4.69 -0.91
CA THR A 87 -8.92 5.54 -0.99
C THR A 87 -8.98 6.26 -2.32
N ASP A 88 -8.76 5.51 -3.40
CA ASP A 88 -8.86 6.01 -4.77
C ASP A 88 -10.16 6.81 -4.98
N HIS A 89 -10.09 7.86 -5.80
CA HIS A 89 -11.24 8.68 -6.15
C HIS A 89 -12.32 7.89 -6.89
N ILE A 90 -13.59 8.11 -6.54
CA ILE A 90 -14.73 7.55 -7.28
C ILE A 90 -14.98 8.31 -8.58
N GLU A 91 -14.96 9.64 -8.52
CA GLU A 91 -15.42 10.49 -9.62
C GLU A 91 -14.26 10.98 -10.53
N TYR A 92 -13.02 10.71 -10.15
CA TYR A 92 -11.84 11.24 -10.82
C TYR A 92 -10.82 10.14 -11.15
N THR A 93 -10.89 9.65 -12.39
CA THR A 93 -10.01 8.58 -12.91
C THR A 93 -9.32 9.05 -14.18
N PRO A 94 -8.34 9.97 -14.10
CA PRO A 94 -7.66 10.53 -15.28
C PRO A 94 -6.96 9.46 -16.14
N GLN A 95 -6.52 8.36 -15.54
CA GLN A 95 -5.80 7.28 -16.23
C GLN A 95 -6.72 6.25 -16.89
N ARG A 96 -8.04 6.49 -16.96
CA ARG A 96 -9.06 5.53 -17.44
C ARG A 96 -8.86 5.01 -18.86
N GLU A 97 -8.11 5.73 -19.70
CA GLU A 97 -7.81 5.31 -21.07
C GLU A 97 -6.80 4.16 -21.10
N ASP A 98 -5.92 4.08 -20.09
CA ASP A 98 -4.87 3.08 -19.97
C ASP A 98 -5.13 2.05 -18.86
N VAL A 99 -5.84 2.47 -17.79
CA VAL A 99 -6.14 1.66 -16.60
C VAL A 99 -7.65 1.53 -16.45
N LYS A 100 -8.15 0.29 -16.47
CA LYS A 100 -9.58 0.03 -16.29
C LYS A 100 -10.07 0.55 -14.93
N VAL A 101 -11.07 1.43 -14.94
CA VAL A 101 -11.75 1.90 -13.74
C VAL A 101 -12.38 0.73 -12.99
N ALA A 102 -11.94 0.53 -11.75
CA ALA A 102 -12.40 -0.52 -10.87
C ALA A 102 -12.17 -0.13 -9.40
N HIS A 103 -13.17 0.49 -8.77
CA HIS A 103 -13.07 1.18 -7.47
C HIS A 103 -12.63 0.30 -6.29
N ASN A 104 -12.78 -1.02 -6.39
CA ASN A 104 -12.30 -1.96 -5.36
C ASN A 104 -10.91 -2.54 -5.65
N ARG A 105 -10.37 -2.34 -6.87
CA ARG A 105 -9.26 -3.13 -7.37
C ARG A 105 -7.96 -2.88 -6.62
N GLY A 106 -7.72 -1.64 -6.18
CA GLY A 106 -6.58 -1.29 -5.35
C GLY A 106 -6.52 -2.13 -4.06
N TYR A 107 -7.63 -2.20 -3.33
CA TYR A 107 -7.77 -3.04 -2.14
C TYR A 107 -7.61 -4.54 -2.45
N GLU A 108 -8.31 -5.05 -3.47
CA GLU A 108 -8.30 -6.48 -3.80
C GLU A 108 -6.92 -7.01 -4.22
N LEU A 109 -6.13 -6.17 -4.89
CA LEU A 109 -4.75 -6.50 -5.26
C LEU A 109 -3.81 -6.56 -4.05
N LEU A 110 -4.15 -5.86 -2.97
CA LEU A 110 -3.24 -5.62 -1.86
C LEU A 110 -3.52 -6.47 -0.62
N LYS A 111 -4.76 -6.94 -0.44
CA LYS A 111 -5.21 -7.62 0.80
C LYS A 111 -4.30 -8.77 1.25
N ASP A 112 -3.81 -9.58 0.31
CA ASP A 112 -2.97 -10.74 0.63
C ASP A 112 -1.55 -10.31 1.01
N ASP A 113 -1.01 -9.28 0.35
CA ASP A 113 0.34 -8.78 0.63
C ASP A 113 0.39 -7.94 1.91
N ALA A 114 -0.67 -7.18 2.20
CA ALA A 114 -0.83 -6.49 3.48
C ALA A 114 -0.90 -7.49 4.64
N ALA A 115 -1.66 -8.56 4.48
CA ALA A 115 -1.74 -9.63 5.49
C ALA A 115 -0.37 -10.29 5.74
N LYS A 116 0.38 -10.61 4.67
CA LYS A 116 1.75 -11.17 4.78
C LYS A 116 2.71 -10.20 5.50
N ASN A 117 2.54 -8.90 5.27
CA ASN A 117 3.36 -7.86 5.88
C ASN A 117 2.89 -7.43 7.28
N ASN A 118 1.86 -8.10 7.82
CA ASN A 118 1.23 -7.75 9.10
C ASN A 118 0.77 -6.29 9.16
N LEU A 119 0.21 -5.80 8.04
CA LEU A 119 -0.42 -4.50 7.90
C LEU A 119 -1.93 -4.64 7.93
N ILE A 120 -2.61 -3.77 8.66
CA ILE A 120 -4.07 -3.67 8.65
C ILE A 120 -4.48 -2.88 7.41
N LEU A 121 -4.98 -3.58 6.39
CA LEU A 121 -5.54 -2.92 5.21
C LEU A 121 -7.02 -2.62 5.43
N VAL A 122 -7.37 -1.34 5.40
CA VAL A 122 -8.75 -0.87 5.49
C VAL A 122 -9.28 -0.56 4.10
N LYS A 123 -10.46 -1.12 3.76
CA LYS A 123 -11.14 -0.82 2.50
C LYS A 123 -11.75 0.59 2.57
N GLY A 124 -11.52 1.41 1.54
CA GLY A 124 -12.06 2.76 1.48
C GLY A 124 -12.11 3.35 0.07
N SER A 125 -12.67 4.54 -0.04
CA SER A 125 -12.71 5.34 -1.27
C SER A 125 -12.85 6.82 -0.93
N GLU A 126 -12.39 7.69 -1.83
CA GLU A 126 -12.60 9.13 -1.74
C GLU A 126 -13.80 9.58 -2.58
N ILE A 127 -14.79 10.19 -1.92
CA ILE A 127 -15.92 10.89 -2.53
C ILE A 127 -15.48 12.31 -2.85
N THR A 128 -15.36 12.62 -4.13
CA THR A 128 -14.62 13.77 -4.67
C THR A 128 -15.59 14.75 -5.33
N ARG A 129 -16.09 15.70 -4.54
CA ARG A 129 -17.07 16.70 -5.00
C ARG A 129 -16.44 18.07 -5.15
N ASN A 130 -17.07 18.91 -5.95
CA ASN A 130 -16.73 20.32 -5.95
C ASN A 130 -17.00 20.90 -4.57
N THR A 131 -16.26 21.94 -4.18
CA THR A 131 -16.51 22.62 -2.91
C THR A 131 -17.58 23.70 -3.10
N PRO A 132 -18.67 23.70 -2.32
CA PRO A 132 -19.10 22.68 -1.33
C PRO A 132 -19.77 21.44 -1.98
N PRO A 133 -19.71 20.25 -1.35
CA PRO A 133 -19.20 19.99 0.01
C PRO A 133 -17.70 19.65 0.07
N GLY A 134 -17.01 19.48 -1.06
CA GLY A 134 -15.61 19.09 -1.10
C GLY A 134 -15.42 17.58 -1.02
N HIS A 135 -14.33 17.14 -0.39
CA HIS A 135 -13.84 15.78 -0.51
C HIS A 135 -13.97 14.99 0.81
N PHE A 136 -14.41 13.74 0.75
CA PHE A 136 -14.60 12.92 1.94
C PHE A 136 -14.06 11.52 1.72
N ASN A 137 -13.22 11.04 2.62
CA ASN A 137 -12.91 9.63 2.68
C ASN A 137 -13.99 8.88 3.45
N ALA A 138 -14.39 7.75 2.88
CA ALA A 138 -15.17 6.73 3.55
C ALA A 138 -14.32 5.47 3.66
N ILE A 139 -14.01 5.05 4.88
CA ILE A 139 -13.25 3.83 5.18
C ILE A 139 -14.12 2.82 5.94
N PHE A 140 -13.71 1.56 5.96
CA PHE A 140 -14.55 0.42 6.39
C PHE A 140 -15.82 0.25 5.52
N ILE A 141 -15.71 0.56 4.23
CA ILE A 141 -16.76 0.28 3.24
C ILE A 141 -16.77 -1.23 2.91
N ASP A 142 -17.91 -1.71 2.43
CA ASP A 142 -18.06 -3.09 1.93
C ASP A 142 -17.76 -3.17 0.43
N ASP A 143 -18.38 -2.31 -0.39
CA ASP A 143 -18.23 -2.31 -1.84
C ASP A 143 -18.35 -0.91 -2.45
N ALA A 144 -17.33 -0.50 -3.20
CA ALA A 144 -17.31 0.78 -3.90
C ALA A 144 -17.96 0.74 -5.30
N SER A 145 -18.31 -0.44 -5.84
CA SER A 145 -18.82 -0.59 -7.22
C SER A 145 -20.13 0.18 -7.45
N GLY A 146 -20.91 0.39 -6.39
CA GLY A 146 -22.16 1.13 -6.45
C GLY A 146 -22.01 2.64 -6.28
N PHE A 147 -20.82 3.18 -5.96
CA PHE A 147 -20.71 4.60 -5.65
C PHE A 147 -21.00 5.50 -6.86
N ILE A 148 -21.40 6.74 -6.58
CA ILE A 148 -21.94 7.64 -7.59
C ILE A 148 -20.79 8.38 -8.28
N GLU A 149 -20.56 8.12 -9.55
CA GLU A 149 -19.52 8.82 -10.33
C GLU A 149 -19.98 10.22 -10.83
N GLU A 150 -21.28 10.44 -10.97
CA GLU A 150 -21.82 11.72 -11.46
C GLU A 150 -21.49 12.86 -10.48
N ARG A 151 -20.72 13.86 -10.95
CA ARG A 151 -20.22 15.01 -10.17
C ARG A 151 -21.17 16.21 -10.08
N SER A 152 -22.42 16.05 -10.51
CA SER A 152 -23.44 17.09 -10.39
C SER A 152 -23.70 17.42 -8.91
N SER A 153 -23.82 18.70 -8.57
CA SER A 153 -24.07 19.11 -7.17
C SER A 153 -25.37 18.57 -6.59
N LYS A 154 -26.31 18.15 -7.46
CA LYS A 154 -27.55 17.46 -7.06
C LYS A 154 -27.27 16.10 -6.42
N MET A 155 -26.15 15.47 -6.76
CA MET A 155 -25.75 14.15 -6.32
C MET A 155 -24.87 14.16 -5.08
N ASP A 156 -24.32 15.31 -4.66
CA ASP A 156 -23.34 15.40 -3.59
C ASP A 156 -23.81 14.75 -2.28
N ARG A 157 -25.04 15.07 -1.85
CA ARG A 157 -25.64 14.43 -0.67
C ARG A 157 -25.81 12.93 -0.87
N ALA A 158 -26.32 12.51 -2.03
CA ALA A 158 -26.57 11.10 -2.30
C ALA A 158 -25.26 10.28 -2.30
N ALA A 159 -24.17 10.85 -2.82
CA ALA A 159 -22.87 10.22 -2.86
C ALA A 159 -22.30 9.94 -1.47
N VAL A 160 -22.33 10.95 -0.58
CA VAL A 160 -21.89 10.78 0.81
C VAL A 160 -22.84 9.84 1.57
N MET A 161 -24.16 9.93 1.35
CA MET A 161 -25.11 9.03 2.02
C MET A 161 -24.95 7.57 1.61
N LYS A 162 -24.53 7.30 0.36
CA LYS A 162 -24.30 5.93 -0.11
C LYS A 162 -23.16 5.22 0.60
N THR A 163 -22.14 5.97 1.03
CA THR A 163 -21.08 5.40 1.88
C THR A 163 -21.57 5.21 3.32
N ALA A 164 -22.40 6.14 3.83
CA ALA A 164 -23.00 6.04 5.15
C ALA A 164 -23.97 4.84 5.29
N GLU A 165 -24.67 4.45 4.22
CA GLU A 165 -25.51 3.25 4.16
C GLU A 165 -24.72 1.97 4.45
N GLN A 166 -23.42 1.95 4.12
CA GLN A 166 -22.51 0.86 4.44
C GLN A 166 -21.92 0.93 5.85
N LYS A 167 -22.38 1.89 6.68
CA LYS A 167 -21.85 2.18 8.02
C LYS A 167 -20.34 2.51 8.01
N ALA A 168 -19.88 3.10 6.91
CA ALA A 168 -18.50 3.55 6.79
C ALA A 168 -18.16 4.61 7.85
N PHE A 169 -16.89 4.65 8.25
CA PHE A 169 -16.35 5.80 8.96
C PHE A 169 -16.02 6.88 7.93
N ILE A 170 -16.64 8.05 8.05
CA ILE A 170 -16.57 9.13 7.06
C ILE A 170 -15.93 10.35 7.70
N PHE A 171 -14.94 10.95 7.03
CA PHE A 171 -14.30 12.18 7.48
C PHE A 171 -14.07 13.15 6.31
N TRP A 172 -14.02 14.44 6.63
CA TRP A 172 -13.82 15.52 5.65
C TRP A 172 -12.33 15.70 5.37
N ASN A 173 -11.94 15.59 4.11
CA ASN A 173 -10.55 15.70 3.67
C ASN A 173 -10.18 17.15 3.46
N HIS A 174 -8.95 17.51 3.88
CA HIS A 174 -8.25 18.76 3.53
C HIS A 174 -9.17 19.97 3.25
N PRO A 175 -9.92 20.46 4.27
CA PRO A 175 -10.93 21.51 4.10
C PRO A 175 -10.38 22.92 3.87
N GLY A 176 -9.06 23.10 3.97
CA GLY A 176 -8.37 24.39 3.96
C GLY A 176 -7.56 24.65 2.70
#